data_AF-A1VNS3-F1
#
_entry.id   AF-A1VNS3-F1
#
_cell.length_a   1.000
_cell.length_b   1.000
_cell.length_c   1.000
_cell.angle_alpha   90.00
_cell.angle_beta   90.00
_cell.angle_gamma   90.00
#
_symmetry.space_group_name_H-M   'P 1'
#
loop_
_entity.id
_entity.type
_entity.pdbx_description
1 polymer ?
#
loop_
_entity_poly.entity_id
_entity_poly.type
_entity_poly.pdbx_seq_one_letter_code
_entity_poly.pdbx_strand_id
1 'polypeptide(L)'
;MMKILYFGLKKKTLLIFSVTAICALTGAGSGFAQVSSTPGSESSALLEKHEVLKPQLAQNSYRRPLFFESTESANTVSSSVYAVLDSPFPTVSMTFKKPDRWCEVLILHLNTKYCQASADADKSGKLAVNIGKKTAQALADTFSLEFSHRVTVATPNYLAVQLHADKGPLKTTDYQLQLLAVPLPEGKTFINLRYSYGYGLAGRLAMQTYLSTLGRGKVGFTKSSSGETSGYVGGMRGAVERNTMRYYLAIEAYLASLKQPPAEQVNSRLQYWFDATEEYALQLHELDQPSYLSMKKAEYQRQQGVPVTVQ
;
A
#
# COMPACT_ATOMS: atom_id res chain seq x y z
N MET A 1 -64.46 32.55 -8.82
CA MET A 1 -63.88 33.69 -8.08
C MET A 1 -62.39 33.76 -8.44
N MET A 2 -61.96 34.47 -9.50
CA MET A 2 -61.55 35.90 -9.50
C MET A 2 -60.56 36.19 -8.34
N LYS A 3 -59.29 36.59 -8.53
CA LYS A 3 -58.69 37.51 -9.52
C LYS A 3 -57.21 37.19 -9.81
N ILE A 4 -56.84 37.53 -11.05
CA ILE A 4 -55.52 37.73 -11.64
C ILE A 4 -54.97 39.13 -11.27
N LEU A 5 -53.64 39.32 -11.20
CA LEU A 5 -52.88 40.53 -11.59
C LEU A 5 -51.35 40.25 -11.44
N TYR A 6 -50.59 39.97 -12.51
CA TYR A 6 -49.86 40.86 -13.45
C TYR A 6 -48.84 41.81 -12.78
N PHE A 7 -47.52 41.60 -12.95
CA PHE A 7 -46.59 42.05 -14.02
C PHE A 7 -46.18 43.53 -13.91
N GLY A 8 -44.87 43.83 -14.00
CA GLY A 8 -44.43 45.22 -14.13
C GLY A 8 -42.93 45.49 -14.02
N LEU A 9 -42.21 45.30 -15.13
CA LEU A 9 -40.88 45.84 -15.46
C LEU A 9 -40.75 47.36 -15.16
N LYS A 10 -39.53 47.84 -14.83
CA LYS A 10 -38.91 49.01 -15.51
C LYS A 10 -37.44 49.26 -15.14
N LYS A 11 -36.59 49.29 -16.18
CA LYS A 11 -35.25 49.91 -16.25
C LYS A 11 -35.33 51.44 -16.08
N LYS A 12 -34.32 52.05 -15.45
CA LYS A 12 -33.79 53.40 -15.72
C LYS A 12 -32.26 53.37 -15.46
N THR A 13 -31.35 53.62 -16.43
CA THR A 13 -30.81 54.94 -16.90
C THR A 13 -29.98 55.62 -15.79
N LEU A 14 -28.76 56.14 -15.90
CA LEU A 14 -27.68 56.35 -16.90
C LEU A 14 -26.47 56.93 -16.12
N LEU A 15 -25.27 56.77 -16.69
CA LEU A 15 -23.95 57.32 -16.32
C LEU A 15 -23.89 58.60 -15.47
N ILE A 16 -22.92 58.62 -14.53
CA ILE A 16 -22.06 59.79 -14.26
C ILE A 16 -20.60 59.32 -14.08
N PHE A 17 -19.70 59.95 -14.84
CA PHE A 17 -18.24 59.86 -14.77
C PHE A 17 -17.71 60.38 -13.43
N SER A 18 -16.73 59.70 -12.83
CA SER A 18 -15.78 60.34 -11.91
C SER A 18 -14.44 59.62 -11.96
N VAL A 19 -13.43 60.40 -12.34
CA VAL A 19 -12.00 60.10 -12.42
C VAL A 19 -11.44 59.93 -11.02
N THR A 20 -10.74 58.83 -10.71
CA THR A 20 -9.76 58.83 -9.60
C THR A 20 -8.67 57.76 -9.77
N ALA A 21 -7.45 58.27 -9.90
CA ALA A 21 -6.15 57.80 -9.37
C ALA A 21 -5.70 56.33 -9.53
N ILE A 22 -4.56 56.24 -10.22
CA ILE A 22 -3.50 55.23 -10.21
C ILE A 22 -3.24 54.65 -8.81
N CYS A 23 -3.22 53.31 -8.72
CA CYS A 23 -2.40 52.59 -7.75
C CYS A 23 -1.94 51.28 -8.37
N ALA A 24 -0.71 51.28 -8.89
CA ALA A 24 -0.02 50.08 -9.36
C ALA A 24 0.40 49.25 -8.14
N LEU A 25 -0.38 48.22 -7.80
CA LEU A 25 -0.01 47.20 -6.81
C LEU A 25 0.66 46.03 -7.54
N THR A 26 1.99 46.12 -7.65
CA THR A 26 2.85 44.96 -7.88
C THR A 26 2.92 44.14 -6.59
N GLY A 27 1.92 43.28 -6.38
CA GLY A 27 1.87 42.31 -5.29
C GLY A 27 2.44 40.97 -5.74
N ALA A 28 3.61 40.62 -5.21
CA ALA A 28 4.33 39.38 -5.45
C ALA A 28 3.43 38.14 -5.33
N GLY A 29 3.33 37.38 -6.43
CA GLY A 29 2.74 36.06 -6.40
C GLY A 29 3.56 35.17 -5.47
N SER A 30 2.97 34.76 -4.35
CA SER A 30 3.48 33.67 -3.53
C SER A 30 3.28 32.37 -4.32
N GLY A 31 4.19 32.10 -5.25
CA GLY A 31 4.30 30.80 -5.87
C GLY A 31 4.73 29.81 -4.80
N PHE A 32 3.82 28.93 -4.37
CA PHE A 32 4.21 27.70 -3.70
C PHE A 32 5.17 26.97 -4.65
N ALA A 33 6.46 26.99 -4.32
CA ALA A 33 7.45 26.21 -5.01
C ALA A 33 7.06 24.73 -4.82
N GLN A 34 6.50 24.11 -5.87
CA GLN A 34 6.45 22.66 -5.94
C GLN A 34 7.90 22.18 -6.05
N VAL A 35 8.46 21.74 -4.92
CA VAL A 35 9.75 21.05 -4.92
C VAL A 35 9.55 19.75 -5.70
N SER A 36 9.87 19.80 -6.98
CA SER A 36 9.95 18.61 -7.80
C SER A 36 11.25 17.91 -7.40
N SER A 37 11.15 16.89 -6.56
CA SER A 37 12.29 16.06 -6.18
C SER A 37 12.86 15.42 -7.45
N THR A 38 14.15 15.63 -7.70
CA THR A 38 14.83 14.91 -8.79
C THR A 38 15.14 13.49 -8.32
N PRO A 39 15.18 12.48 -9.21
CA PRO A 39 15.54 11.11 -8.86
C PRO A 39 16.81 10.96 -7.99
N GLY A 40 17.83 11.79 -8.24
CA GLY A 40 19.06 11.81 -7.44
C GLY A 40 18.85 12.28 -5.99
N SER A 41 17.93 13.22 -5.76
CA SER A 41 17.58 13.70 -4.42
C SER A 41 16.83 12.65 -3.60
N GLU A 42 15.92 11.89 -4.22
CA GLU A 42 15.15 10.85 -3.52
C GLU A 42 16.01 9.64 -3.15
N SER A 43 16.89 9.22 -4.07
CA SER A 43 17.88 8.17 -3.80
C SER A 43 18.79 8.55 -2.63
N SER A 44 19.24 9.81 -2.58
CA SER A 44 20.13 10.29 -1.52
C SER A 44 19.39 10.35 -0.17
N ALA A 45 18.13 10.81 -0.17
CA ALA A 45 17.31 10.84 1.04
C ALA A 45 17.04 9.42 1.60
N LEU A 46 16.83 8.43 0.73
CA LEU A 46 16.62 7.05 1.20
C LEU A 46 17.91 6.44 1.78
N LEU A 47 19.08 6.76 1.20
CA LEU A 47 20.38 6.37 1.77
C LEU A 47 20.67 7.08 3.10
N GLU A 48 20.34 8.36 3.23
CA GLU A 48 20.47 9.08 4.51
C GLU A 48 19.56 8.47 5.58
N LYS A 49 18.33 8.10 5.22
CA LYS A 49 17.41 7.39 6.13
C LYS A 49 17.99 6.04 6.56
N HIS A 50 18.67 5.31 5.67
CA HIS A 50 19.40 4.09 6.05
C HIS A 50 20.47 4.38 7.09
N GLU A 51 21.31 5.39 6.88
CA GLU A 51 22.38 5.78 7.82
C GLU A 51 21.82 6.10 9.21
N VAL A 52 20.73 6.86 9.29
CA VAL A 52 20.05 7.21 10.54
C VAL A 52 19.48 5.96 11.24
N LEU A 53 18.95 5.01 10.48
CA LEU A 53 18.31 3.81 11.02
C LEU A 53 19.28 2.65 11.31
N LYS A 54 20.58 2.77 10.97
CA LYS A 54 21.57 1.69 11.17
C LYS A 54 21.51 1.04 12.56
N PRO A 55 21.46 1.79 13.68
CA PRO A 55 21.37 1.17 15.02
C PRO A 55 20.12 0.30 15.20
N GLN A 56 18.95 0.80 14.77
CA GLN A 56 17.67 0.11 14.87
C GLN A 56 17.59 -1.08 13.90
N LEU A 57 18.19 -0.97 12.72
CA LEU A 57 18.26 -2.08 11.76
C LEU A 57 19.17 -3.20 12.29
N ALA A 58 20.25 -2.86 12.99
CA ALA A 58 21.14 -3.86 13.59
C ALA A 58 20.55 -4.49 14.87
N GLN A 59 19.81 -3.71 15.66
CA GLN A 59 19.28 -4.13 16.96
C GLN A 59 17.83 -3.67 17.13
N ASN A 60 16.90 -4.62 17.08
CA ASN A 60 15.46 -4.36 17.29
C ASN A 60 14.75 -5.62 17.78
N SER A 61 13.50 -5.46 18.22
CA SER A 61 12.64 -6.56 18.65
C SER A 61 11.96 -7.31 17.50
N TYR A 62 12.14 -6.87 16.25
CA TYR A 62 11.53 -7.52 15.08
C TYR A 62 12.32 -8.74 14.61
N ARG A 63 13.55 -8.95 15.11
CA ARG A 63 14.43 -10.08 14.71
C ARG A 63 14.74 -10.11 13.20
N ARG A 64 14.61 -8.95 12.55
CA ARG A 64 14.92 -8.69 11.13
C ARG A 64 15.52 -7.29 11.04
N PRO A 65 16.35 -7.00 10.03
CA PRO A 65 16.91 -5.66 9.86
C PRO A 65 15.86 -4.71 9.29
N LEU A 66 14.86 -4.37 10.11
CA LEU A 66 13.74 -3.53 9.74
C LEU A 66 13.34 -2.54 10.83
N PHE A 67 12.66 -1.49 10.42
CA PHE A 67 12.10 -0.46 11.28
C PHE A 67 10.70 -0.03 10.79
N PHE A 68 9.76 0.12 11.72
CA PHE A 68 8.39 0.55 11.44
C PHE A 68 8.18 2.02 11.74
N GLU A 69 7.46 2.69 10.85
CA GLU A 69 6.79 3.96 11.11
C GLU A 69 5.32 3.80 10.76
N SER A 70 4.43 4.42 11.53
CA SER A 70 3.01 4.42 11.21
C SER A 70 2.33 5.66 11.74
N THR A 71 1.38 6.17 10.97
CA THR A 71 0.65 7.39 11.26
C THR A 71 -0.84 7.16 11.01
N GLU A 72 -1.65 7.77 11.87
CA GLU A 72 -3.10 7.81 11.74
C GLU A 72 -3.53 9.27 11.87
N SER A 73 -4.33 9.74 10.93
CA SER A 73 -4.96 11.06 11.00
C SER A 73 -6.49 10.92 11.12
N ALA A 74 -7.21 12.04 11.08
CA ALA A 74 -8.57 11.99 10.52
C ALA A 74 -8.46 11.36 9.10
N ASN A 75 -9.46 10.89 8.39
CA ASN A 75 -9.38 10.45 6.98
C ASN A 75 -8.27 9.53 6.37
N THR A 76 -7.14 9.20 7.00
CA THR A 76 -6.06 8.40 6.41
C THR A 76 -5.25 7.67 7.47
N VAL A 77 -4.80 6.47 7.13
CA VAL A 77 -3.84 5.70 7.93
C VAL A 77 -2.72 5.20 7.01
N SER A 78 -1.49 5.18 7.52
CA SER A 78 -0.35 4.67 6.77
C SER A 78 0.66 3.98 7.67
N SER A 79 1.40 3.03 7.09
CA SER A 79 2.55 2.41 7.71
C SER A 79 3.65 2.18 6.69
N SER A 80 4.88 2.42 7.12
CA SER A 80 6.11 2.23 6.37
C SER A 80 7.00 1.22 7.08
N VAL A 81 7.57 0.30 6.32
CA VAL A 81 8.69 -0.56 6.74
C VAL A 81 9.93 -0.13 5.98
N TYR A 82 10.97 0.23 6.72
CA TYR A 82 12.32 0.36 6.18
C TYR A 82 13.04 -0.95 6.47
N ALA A 83 13.63 -1.60 5.47
CA ALA A 83 14.26 -2.89 5.67
C ALA A 83 15.47 -3.12 4.77
N VAL A 84 16.39 -3.94 5.24
CA VAL A 84 17.49 -4.47 4.44
C VAL A 84 17.08 -5.85 3.92
N LEU A 85 17.05 -6.02 2.61
CA LEU A 85 16.82 -7.29 1.93
C LEU A 85 18.16 -7.98 1.64
N ASP A 86 18.23 -9.28 1.91
CA ASP A 86 19.31 -10.16 1.46
C ASP A 86 19.11 -10.56 -0.02
N SER A 87 19.07 -9.55 -0.88
CA SER A 87 18.87 -9.70 -2.32
C SER A 87 19.52 -8.55 -3.09
N PRO A 88 20.25 -8.84 -4.19
CA PRO A 88 20.89 -7.79 -4.99
C PRO A 88 19.89 -6.82 -5.59
N PHE A 89 20.24 -5.53 -5.60
CA PHE A 89 19.38 -4.47 -6.16
C PHE A 89 18.93 -4.74 -7.60
N PRO A 90 19.77 -5.25 -8.52
CA PRO A 90 19.30 -5.62 -9.86
C PRO A 90 18.14 -6.63 -9.84
N THR A 91 18.20 -7.64 -8.97
CA THR A 91 17.13 -8.64 -8.80
C THR A 91 15.85 -8.00 -8.28
N VAL A 92 15.95 -7.14 -7.26
CA VAL A 92 14.81 -6.38 -6.70
C VAL A 92 14.20 -5.47 -7.77
N SER A 93 15.04 -4.70 -8.48
CA SER A 93 14.63 -3.77 -9.53
C SER A 93 13.92 -4.48 -10.69
N MET A 94 14.49 -5.56 -11.22
CA MET A 94 13.87 -6.33 -12.31
C MET A 94 12.56 -6.97 -11.89
N THR A 95 12.45 -7.43 -10.64
CA THR A 95 11.22 -8.01 -10.10
C THR A 95 10.10 -6.97 -10.06
N PHE A 96 10.30 -5.85 -9.38
CA PHE A 96 9.19 -4.94 -9.07
C PHE A 96 8.85 -3.94 -10.19
N LYS A 97 9.66 -3.87 -11.24
CA LYS A 97 9.30 -3.20 -12.51
C LYS A 97 8.18 -3.92 -13.27
N LYS A 98 7.88 -5.17 -12.93
CA LYS A 98 6.99 -6.03 -13.70
C LYS A 98 5.66 -6.26 -12.97
N PRO A 99 4.51 -5.93 -13.59
CA PRO A 99 3.22 -6.05 -12.93
C PRO A 99 2.86 -7.50 -12.58
N ASP A 100 3.21 -8.47 -13.43
CA ASP A 100 3.00 -9.91 -13.17
C ASP A 100 3.70 -10.38 -11.90
N ARG A 101 4.90 -9.87 -11.63
CA ARG A 101 5.68 -10.23 -10.43
C ARG A 101 5.07 -9.67 -9.16
N TRP A 102 4.38 -8.53 -9.22
CA TRP A 102 3.58 -8.07 -8.09
C TRP A 102 2.47 -9.06 -7.75
N CYS A 103 1.83 -9.70 -8.74
CA CYS A 103 0.80 -10.70 -8.45
C CYS A 103 1.34 -11.98 -7.79
N GLU A 104 2.55 -12.40 -8.16
CA GLU A 104 3.25 -13.52 -7.51
C GLU A 104 3.64 -13.23 -6.06
N VAL A 105 3.78 -11.95 -5.69
CA VAL A 105 4.03 -11.49 -4.31
C VAL A 105 2.71 -11.31 -3.56
N LEU A 106 1.76 -10.56 -4.14
CA LEU A 106 0.49 -10.24 -3.51
C LEU A 106 -0.35 -11.48 -3.22
N ILE A 107 -0.23 -12.52 -4.03
CA ILE A 107 -0.91 -13.79 -3.76
C ILE A 107 -0.46 -14.40 -2.44
N LEU A 108 0.74 -14.17 -1.92
CA LEU A 108 1.17 -14.81 -0.66
C LEU A 108 0.31 -14.36 0.55
N HIS A 109 -0.29 -13.17 0.46
CA HIS A 109 -1.17 -12.65 1.49
C HIS A 109 -2.45 -13.51 1.63
N LEU A 110 -2.80 -13.88 2.87
CA LEU A 110 -3.94 -14.77 3.19
C LEU A 110 -5.29 -14.27 2.64
N ASN A 111 -5.44 -12.96 2.51
CA ASN A 111 -6.66 -12.32 1.98
C ASN A 111 -6.67 -12.13 0.46
N THR A 112 -5.56 -12.32 -0.26
CA THR A 112 -5.54 -12.20 -1.73
C THR A 112 -5.97 -13.54 -2.33
N LYS A 113 -7.08 -13.54 -3.06
CA LYS A 113 -7.71 -14.75 -3.64
C LYS A 113 -7.39 -14.98 -5.10
N TYR A 114 -7.02 -13.90 -5.76
CA TYR A 114 -6.57 -13.86 -7.14
C TYR A 114 -5.80 -12.57 -7.37
N CYS A 115 -4.80 -12.63 -8.22
CA CYS A 115 -4.14 -11.45 -8.79
C CYS A 115 -3.70 -11.80 -10.20
N GLN A 116 -3.99 -10.95 -11.17
CA GLN A 116 -3.46 -11.09 -12.52
C GLN A 116 -3.10 -9.72 -13.09
N ALA A 117 -1.90 -9.62 -13.65
CA ALA A 117 -1.55 -8.46 -14.46
C ALA A 117 -2.31 -8.51 -15.79
N SER A 118 -2.85 -7.38 -16.21
CA SER A 118 -3.55 -7.28 -17.48
C SER A 118 -2.63 -7.66 -18.64
N ALA A 119 -3.07 -8.59 -19.48
CA ALA A 119 -2.43 -8.93 -20.75
C ALA A 119 -2.83 -7.96 -21.88
N ASP A 120 -3.87 -7.15 -21.65
CA ASP A 120 -4.34 -6.12 -22.58
C ASP A 120 -3.36 -4.95 -22.62
N ALA A 121 -2.88 -4.62 -23.82
CA ALA A 121 -1.95 -3.51 -24.06
C ALA A 121 -2.53 -2.16 -23.64
N ASP A 122 -3.85 -1.96 -23.81
CA ASP A 122 -4.56 -0.73 -23.44
C ASP A 122 -4.70 -0.58 -21.91
N LYS A 123 -4.57 -1.70 -21.19
CA LYS A 123 -4.53 -1.76 -19.72
C LYS A 123 -3.14 -2.17 -19.20
N SER A 124 -2.11 -1.92 -19.99
CA SER A 124 -0.73 -2.21 -19.57
C SER A 124 -0.43 -1.53 -18.22
N GLY A 125 0.06 -2.32 -17.27
CA GLY A 125 0.28 -1.87 -15.90
C GLY A 125 -0.97 -1.87 -15.01
N LYS A 126 -2.05 -2.59 -15.34
CA LYS A 126 -3.14 -2.87 -14.37
C LYS A 126 -2.99 -4.25 -13.74
N LEU A 127 -3.35 -4.37 -12.46
CA LEU A 127 -3.45 -5.63 -11.72
C LEU A 127 -4.89 -5.82 -11.27
N ALA A 128 -5.57 -6.85 -11.76
CA ALA A 128 -6.87 -7.27 -11.25
C ALA A 128 -6.65 -8.14 -10.02
N VAL A 129 -7.12 -7.70 -8.85
CA VAL A 129 -6.92 -8.34 -7.56
C VAL A 129 -8.26 -8.63 -6.89
N ASN A 130 -8.43 -9.84 -6.38
CA ASN A 130 -9.60 -10.19 -5.59
C ASN A 130 -9.20 -10.35 -4.13
N ILE A 131 -9.82 -9.56 -3.24
CA ILE A 131 -9.58 -9.57 -1.80
C ILE A 131 -10.75 -10.25 -1.10
N GLY A 132 -10.46 -11.22 -0.24
CA GLY A 132 -11.45 -12.06 0.41
C GLY A 132 -11.15 -12.36 1.88
N LYS A 133 -11.85 -13.36 2.40
CA LYS A 133 -11.71 -13.88 3.77
C LYS A 133 -10.37 -14.59 3.97
N LYS A 134 -10.11 -15.08 5.17
CA LYS A 134 -8.88 -15.84 5.50
C LYS A 134 -8.93 -17.29 5.02
N THR A 135 -10.12 -17.79 4.66
CA THR A 135 -10.37 -19.14 4.16
C THR A 135 -10.53 -19.16 2.63
N ALA A 136 -10.63 -20.35 2.06
CA ALA A 136 -11.00 -20.52 0.65
C ALA A 136 -12.33 -19.82 0.35
N GLN A 137 -12.41 -19.20 -0.82
CA GLN A 137 -13.56 -18.39 -1.23
C GLN A 137 -13.68 -18.38 -2.76
N ALA A 138 -14.91 -18.41 -3.28
CA ALA A 138 -15.18 -18.21 -4.70
C ALA A 138 -14.96 -16.74 -5.09
N LEU A 139 -14.42 -16.47 -6.29
CA LEU A 139 -14.11 -15.10 -6.71
C LEU A 139 -15.34 -14.18 -6.77
N ALA A 140 -16.51 -14.73 -7.12
CA ALA A 140 -17.77 -13.98 -7.13
C ALA A 140 -18.16 -13.41 -5.76
N ASP A 141 -17.67 -14.00 -4.66
CA ASP A 141 -17.93 -13.56 -3.29
C ASP A 141 -16.82 -12.65 -2.73
N THR A 142 -15.85 -12.27 -3.55
CA THR A 142 -14.71 -11.44 -3.15
C THR A 142 -14.89 -9.99 -3.57
N PHE A 143 -14.10 -9.09 -2.97
CA PHE A 143 -14.02 -7.71 -3.40
C PHE A 143 -13.00 -7.60 -4.54
N SER A 144 -13.46 -7.21 -5.73
CA SER A 144 -12.60 -6.91 -6.87
C SER A 144 -11.98 -5.51 -6.75
N LEU A 145 -10.68 -5.45 -6.93
CA LEU A 145 -9.82 -4.28 -6.83
C LEU A 145 -8.92 -4.22 -8.07
N GLU A 146 -8.77 -3.06 -8.68
CA GLU A 146 -7.79 -2.87 -9.76
C GLU A 146 -6.69 -1.91 -9.30
N PHE A 147 -5.45 -2.41 -9.20
CA PHE A 147 -4.30 -1.54 -9.00
C PHE A 147 -3.77 -1.04 -10.34
N SER A 148 -3.45 0.25 -10.43
CA SER A 148 -2.49 0.77 -11.39
C SER A 148 -1.07 0.59 -10.85
N HIS A 149 -0.23 -0.10 -11.61
CA HIS A 149 1.20 -0.25 -11.41
C HIS A 149 1.93 0.84 -12.20
N ARG A 150 2.76 1.60 -11.50
CA ARG A 150 3.57 2.68 -12.07
C ARG A 150 4.99 2.55 -11.58
N VAL A 151 5.94 2.48 -12.52
CA VAL A 151 7.36 2.70 -12.24
C VAL A 151 7.60 4.20 -12.36
N THR A 152 7.67 4.90 -11.23
CA THR A 152 7.83 6.36 -11.23
C THR A 152 9.29 6.75 -11.49
N VAL A 153 10.23 5.96 -10.99
CA VAL A 153 11.67 6.14 -11.23
C VAL A 153 12.36 4.78 -11.33
N ALA A 154 13.28 4.65 -12.28
CA ALA A 154 14.11 3.47 -12.43
C ALA A 154 15.50 3.83 -12.96
N THR A 155 16.50 3.80 -12.10
CA THR A 155 17.92 4.01 -12.43
C THR A 155 18.74 2.79 -11.98
N PRO A 156 20.04 2.72 -12.30
CA PRO A 156 20.92 1.68 -11.77
C PRO A 156 21.06 1.68 -10.23
N ASN A 157 20.73 2.80 -9.57
CA ASN A 157 20.95 2.99 -8.13
C ASN A 157 19.67 3.33 -7.35
N TYR A 158 18.51 3.41 -8.01
CA TYR A 158 17.26 3.76 -7.36
C TYR A 158 16.05 3.22 -8.12
N LEU A 159 15.09 2.69 -7.38
CA LEU A 159 13.81 2.25 -7.89
C LEU A 159 12.70 2.88 -7.06
N ALA A 160 11.68 3.41 -7.73
CA ALA A 160 10.42 3.79 -7.11
C ALA A 160 9.26 3.20 -7.92
N VAL A 161 8.43 2.41 -7.25
CA VAL A 161 7.25 1.75 -7.83
C VAL A 161 6.05 2.01 -6.93
N GLN A 162 4.89 2.26 -7.55
CA GLN A 162 3.62 2.45 -6.87
C GLN A 162 2.56 1.51 -7.45
N LEU A 163 1.81 0.85 -6.57
CA LEU A 163 0.50 0.29 -6.86
C LEU A 163 -0.56 1.22 -6.26
N HIS A 164 -1.51 1.68 -7.07
CA HIS A 164 -2.56 2.60 -6.64
C HIS A 164 -3.95 2.16 -7.07
N ALA A 165 -4.92 2.24 -6.17
CA ALA A 165 -6.33 1.99 -6.45
C ALA A 165 -7.24 3.00 -5.73
N ASP A 166 -8.19 3.60 -6.46
CA ASP A 166 -9.04 4.67 -5.93
C ASP A 166 -10.00 4.20 -4.83
N LYS A 167 -10.45 2.94 -4.90
CA LYS A 167 -11.47 2.36 -4.04
C LYS A 167 -10.99 1.05 -3.47
N GLY A 168 -11.39 0.73 -2.25
CA GLY A 168 -11.17 -0.58 -1.66
C GLY A 168 -12.34 -1.05 -0.78
N PRO A 169 -12.16 -2.17 -0.07
CA PRO A 169 -13.21 -2.78 0.75
C PRO A 169 -13.78 -1.82 1.81
N LEU A 170 -15.02 -2.04 2.25
CA LEU A 170 -15.62 -1.27 3.36
C LEU A 170 -15.61 0.26 3.16
N LYS A 171 -15.76 0.75 1.91
CA LYS A 171 -15.76 2.18 1.54
C LYS A 171 -14.47 2.93 1.91
N THR A 172 -13.36 2.21 1.95
CA THR A 172 -12.02 2.82 2.00
C THR A 172 -11.59 3.24 0.59
N THR A 173 -10.63 4.17 0.52
CA THR A 173 -10.23 4.83 -0.73
C THR A 173 -8.73 5.00 -0.81
N ASP A 174 -8.22 5.39 -1.98
CA ASP A 174 -6.82 5.80 -2.19
C ASP A 174 -5.81 4.81 -1.60
N TYR A 175 -5.96 3.53 -1.98
CA TYR A 175 -5.01 2.50 -1.60
C TYR A 175 -3.70 2.72 -2.32
N GLN A 176 -2.62 2.77 -1.56
CA GLN A 176 -1.28 2.91 -2.09
C GLN A 176 -0.37 1.87 -1.46
N LEU A 177 0.32 1.10 -2.29
CA LEU A 177 1.47 0.30 -1.92
C LEU A 177 2.68 0.83 -2.71
N GLN A 178 3.63 1.44 -2.02
CA GLN A 178 4.82 2.04 -2.63
C GLN A 178 6.07 1.28 -2.19
N LEU A 179 6.93 0.95 -3.14
CA LEU A 179 8.24 0.38 -2.90
C LEU A 179 9.31 1.32 -3.44
N LEU A 180 10.16 1.82 -2.54
CA LEU A 180 11.41 2.49 -2.88
C LEU A 180 12.57 1.56 -2.58
N ALA A 181 13.60 1.54 -3.41
CA ALA A 181 14.78 0.71 -3.19
C ALA A 181 16.08 1.39 -3.66
N VAL A 182 17.16 1.18 -2.91
CA VAL A 182 18.54 1.59 -3.24
C VAL A 182 19.51 0.43 -2.98
N PRO A 183 20.59 0.28 -3.77
CA PRO A 183 21.60 -0.73 -3.51
C PRO A 183 22.37 -0.44 -2.22
N LEU A 184 22.75 -1.49 -1.51
CA LEU A 184 23.72 -1.47 -0.43
C LEU A 184 24.95 -2.32 -0.82
N PRO A 185 26.08 -2.19 -0.10
CA PRO A 185 27.20 -3.12 -0.21
C PRO A 185 26.79 -4.59 0.01
N GLU A 186 27.68 -5.51 -0.35
CA GLU A 186 27.51 -6.97 -0.14
C GLU A 186 26.28 -7.58 -0.84
N GLY A 187 25.81 -6.95 -1.92
CA GLY A 187 24.67 -7.46 -2.69
C GLY A 187 23.34 -7.34 -1.95
N LYS A 188 23.23 -6.41 -0.99
CA LYS A 188 21.99 -6.13 -0.27
C LYS A 188 21.23 -4.97 -0.90
N THR A 189 19.97 -4.83 -0.52
CA THR A 189 19.11 -3.72 -0.96
C THR A 189 18.42 -3.10 0.26
N PHE A 190 18.47 -1.78 0.39
CA PHE A 190 17.64 -1.08 1.36
C PHE A 190 16.34 -0.67 0.70
N ILE A 191 15.22 -0.94 1.36
CA ILE A 191 13.89 -0.60 0.87
C ILE A 191 13.12 0.27 1.84
N ASN A 192 12.21 1.07 1.30
CA ASN A 192 11.03 1.58 2.02
C ASN A 192 9.78 0.99 1.36
N LEU A 193 8.99 0.23 2.13
CA LEU A 193 7.68 -0.25 1.73
C LEU A 193 6.61 0.51 2.50
N ARG A 194 5.82 1.32 1.82
CA ARG A 194 4.73 2.08 2.42
C ARG A 194 3.38 1.55 1.95
N TYR A 195 2.49 1.32 2.91
CA TYR A 195 1.09 0.97 2.68
C TYR A 195 0.17 2.01 3.32
N SER A 196 -0.80 2.53 2.57
CA SER A 196 -1.78 3.50 3.07
C SER A 196 -3.13 3.35 2.40
N TYR A 197 -4.16 3.84 3.10
CA TYR A 197 -5.48 4.05 2.54
C TYR A 197 -6.23 5.15 3.29
N GLY A 198 -7.12 5.82 2.57
CA GLY A 198 -8.08 6.77 3.09
C GLY A 198 -9.37 6.12 3.58
N TYR A 199 -10.09 6.83 4.44
CA TYR A 199 -11.43 6.47 4.90
C TYR A 199 -12.28 7.70 5.20
N GLY A 200 -13.57 7.65 4.84
CA GLY A 200 -14.54 8.66 5.27
C GLY A 200 -15.05 8.44 6.70
N LEU A 201 -15.96 9.29 7.18
CA LEU A 201 -16.64 9.10 8.46
C LEU A 201 -17.31 7.72 8.56
N ALA A 202 -18.00 7.30 7.51
CA ALA A 202 -18.64 5.98 7.44
C ALA A 202 -17.61 4.83 7.48
N GLY A 203 -16.47 4.99 6.79
CA GLY A 203 -15.37 4.01 6.80
C GLY A 203 -14.73 3.90 8.18
N ARG A 204 -14.54 5.03 8.88
CA ARG A 204 -14.05 5.05 10.26
C ARG A 204 -14.99 4.28 11.19
N LEU A 205 -16.29 4.57 11.12
CA LEU A 205 -17.28 3.90 11.98
C LEU A 205 -17.34 2.40 11.69
N ALA A 206 -17.40 2.00 10.41
CA ALA A 206 -17.39 0.59 10.02
C ALA A 206 -16.14 -0.13 10.55
N MET A 207 -14.99 0.53 10.47
CA MET A 207 -13.74 -0.07 10.93
C MET A 207 -13.61 -0.10 12.45
N GLN A 208 -14.13 0.90 13.17
CA GLN A 208 -14.27 0.85 14.64
C GLN A 208 -15.16 -0.33 15.07
N THR A 209 -16.28 -0.56 14.38
CA THR A 209 -17.16 -1.71 14.64
C THR A 209 -16.47 -3.04 14.34
N TYR A 210 -15.69 -3.13 13.25
CA TYR A 210 -14.88 -4.31 12.97
C TYR A 210 -13.83 -4.56 14.07
N LEU A 211 -13.11 -3.52 14.47
CA LEU A 211 -12.06 -3.58 15.50
C LEU A 211 -12.61 -3.84 16.91
N SER A 212 -13.87 -3.51 17.17
CA SER A 212 -14.55 -3.86 18.42
C SER A 212 -15.05 -5.31 18.46
N THR A 213 -15.08 -5.99 17.31
CA THR A 213 -15.57 -7.37 17.15
C THR A 213 -14.46 -8.31 16.66
N LEU A 214 -14.40 -8.61 15.36
CA LEU A 214 -13.49 -9.58 14.74
C LEU A 214 -12.02 -9.14 14.75
N GLY A 215 -11.78 -7.82 14.86
CA GLY A 215 -10.45 -7.25 15.02
C GLY A 215 -10.05 -7.02 16.48
N ARG A 216 -10.91 -7.34 17.46
CA ARG A 216 -10.63 -7.09 18.87
C ARG A 216 -9.37 -7.84 19.31
N GLY A 217 -8.49 -7.13 20.01
CA GLY A 217 -7.22 -7.68 20.51
C GLY A 217 -6.15 -7.86 19.44
N LYS A 218 -6.43 -7.56 18.16
CA LYS A 218 -5.39 -7.52 17.12
C LYS A 218 -4.54 -6.27 17.29
N VAL A 219 -3.24 -6.46 17.39
CA VAL A 219 -2.25 -5.41 17.64
C VAL A 219 -1.22 -5.37 16.52
N GLY A 220 -0.62 -4.19 16.34
CA GLY A 220 0.52 -3.96 15.46
C GLY A 220 1.86 -4.34 16.08
N PHE A 221 2.90 -3.74 15.54
CA PHE A 221 4.31 -3.97 15.83
C PHE A 221 4.94 -2.86 16.65
N THR A 222 4.48 -1.61 16.49
CA THR A 222 5.01 -0.48 17.25
C THR A 222 4.57 -0.57 18.70
N LYS A 223 5.51 -0.41 19.64
CA LYS A 223 5.18 -0.34 21.07
C LYS A 223 4.34 0.92 21.36
N SER A 224 3.26 0.76 22.10
CA SER A 224 2.41 1.87 22.54
C SER A 224 2.97 2.46 23.83
N SER A 225 3.08 3.79 23.89
CA SER A 225 3.47 4.53 25.10
C SER A 225 2.31 4.75 26.06
N SER A 226 1.08 4.42 25.67
CA SER A 226 -0.15 4.80 26.36
C SER A 226 -0.95 3.59 26.84
N GLY A 227 -0.59 2.99 27.97
CA GLY A 227 -1.47 2.15 28.81
C GLY A 227 -2.25 0.99 28.15
N GLU A 228 -1.99 0.66 26.88
CA GLU A 228 -2.65 -0.42 26.16
C GLU A 228 -2.26 -1.75 26.80
N THR A 229 -3.25 -2.60 27.04
CA THR A 229 -3.08 -3.86 27.79
C THR A 229 -2.06 -4.80 27.15
N SER A 230 -1.82 -4.67 25.84
CA SER A 230 -0.86 -5.44 25.05
C SER A 230 0.52 -4.78 24.92
N GLY A 231 0.67 -3.51 25.28
CA GLY A 231 1.90 -2.73 25.05
C GLY A 231 2.21 -2.41 23.57
N TYR A 232 1.33 -2.73 22.63
CA TYR A 232 1.48 -2.50 21.19
C TYR A 232 0.29 -1.72 20.64
N VAL A 233 0.52 -0.94 19.58
CA VAL A 233 -0.52 -0.13 18.96
C VAL A 233 -1.67 -0.98 18.43
N GLY A 234 -2.88 -0.71 18.91
CA GLY A 234 -4.11 -1.30 18.41
C GLY A 234 -4.76 -0.48 17.29
N GLY A 235 -6.05 -0.75 17.07
CA GLY A 235 -6.90 0.09 16.22
C GLY A 235 -6.52 0.08 14.73
N MET A 236 -6.74 1.22 14.07
CA MET A 236 -6.43 1.41 12.64
C MET A 236 -4.94 1.31 12.37
N ARG A 237 -4.14 1.95 13.23
CA ARG A 237 -2.69 1.92 13.16
C ARG A 237 -2.14 0.50 13.29
N GLY A 238 -2.64 -0.29 14.24
CA GLY A 238 -2.31 -1.71 14.36
C GLY A 238 -2.73 -2.52 13.13
N ALA A 239 -3.92 -2.26 12.57
CA ALA A 239 -4.39 -2.94 11.37
C ALA A 239 -3.50 -2.67 10.14
N VAL A 240 -3.08 -1.42 9.91
CA VAL A 240 -2.21 -1.09 8.78
C VAL A 240 -0.82 -1.70 8.95
N GLU A 241 -0.24 -1.67 10.16
CA GLU A 241 1.10 -2.25 10.42
C GLU A 241 1.14 -3.74 10.14
N ARG A 242 0.08 -4.48 10.51
CA ARG A 242 -0.04 -5.92 10.23
C ARG A 242 -0.03 -6.21 8.73
N ASN A 243 -0.74 -5.40 7.93
CA ASN A 243 -0.75 -5.58 6.49
C ASN A 243 0.59 -5.17 5.86
N THR A 244 1.21 -4.08 6.32
CA THR A 244 2.55 -3.68 5.84
C THR A 244 3.59 -4.78 6.11
N MET A 245 3.57 -5.38 7.31
CA MET A 245 4.45 -6.50 7.62
C MET A 245 4.19 -7.69 6.69
N ARG A 246 2.93 -8.08 6.49
CA ARG A 246 2.59 -9.20 5.59
C ARG A 246 3.05 -8.97 4.15
N TYR A 247 2.98 -7.74 3.65
CA TYR A 247 3.51 -7.39 2.32
C TYR A 247 5.03 -7.43 2.30
N TYR A 248 5.71 -6.93 3.34
CA TYR A 248 7.17 -7.04 3.46
C TYR A 248 7.62 -8.51 3.47
N LEU A 249 7.01 -9.35 4.28
CA LEU A 249 7.31 -10.79 4.35
C LEU A 249 7.00 -11.49 3.01
N ALA A 250 6.00 -11.04 2.25
CA ALA A 250 5.72 -11.56 0.92
C ALA A 250 6.81 -11.21 -0.09
N ILE A 251 7.33 -9.98 -0.04
CA ILE A 251 8.48 -9.56 -0.85
C ILE A 251 9.71 -10.42 -0.52
N GLU A 252 9.99 -10.59 0.77
CA GLU A 252 11.12 -11.39 1.25
C GLU A 252 11.00 -12.86 0.83
N ALA A 253 9.84 -13.48 1.05
CA ALA A 253 9.56 -14.86 0.67
C ALA A 253 9.71 -15.09 -0.85
N TYR A 254 9.17 -14.17 -1.66
CA TYR A 254 9.29 -14.25 -3.11
C TYR A 254 10.76 -14.18 -3.54
N LEU A 255 11.51 -13.19 -3.07
CA LEU A 255 12.93 -13.01 -3.42
C LEU A 255 13.79 -14.18 -2.95
N ALA A 256 13.56 -14.70 -1.74
CA ALA A 256 14.24 -15.89 -1.22
C ALA A 256 13.99 -17.12 -2.11
N SER A 257 12.76 -17.27 -2.63
CA SER A 257 12.41 -18.39 -3.52
C SER A 257 13.10 -18.34 -4.88
N LEU A 258 13.59 -17.17 -5.33
CA LEU A 258 14.31 -17.06 -6.60
C LEU A 258 15.66 -17.80 -6.58
N LYS A 259 16.18 -18.11 -5.38
CA LYS A 259 17.39 -18.93 -5.19
C LYS A 259 17.12 -20.44 -5.42
N GLN A 260 15.86 -20.85 -5.49
CA GLN A 260 15.43 -22.25 -5.69
C GLN A 260 15.19 -22.58 -7.17
N PRO A 261 15.27 -23.87 -7.57
CA PRO A 261 14.87 -24.30 -8.91
C PRO A 261 13.44 -23.84 -9.26
N PRO A 262 13.14 -23.45 -10.51
CA PRO A 262 11.82 -22.92 -10.91
C PRO A 262 10.62 -23.75 -10.44
N ALA A 263 10.73 -25.08 -10.48
CA ALA A 263 9.67 -26.00 -10.07
C ALA A 263 9.36 -25.97 -8.56
N GLU A 264 10.31 -25.52 -7.73
CA GLU A 264 10.20 -25.52 -6.27
C GLU A 264 9.82 -24.14 -5.71
N GLN A 265 9.97 -23.07 -6.50
CA GLN A 265 9.88 -21.70 -5.99
C GLN A 265 8.51 -21.37 -5.37
N VAL A 266 7.42 -21.87 -5.95
CA VAL A 266 6.05 -21.61 -5.48
C VAL A 266 5.83 -22.23 -4.10
N ASN A 267 6.18 -23.51 -3.93
CA ASN A 267 6.05 -24.16 -2.64
C ASN A 267 6.98 -23.51 -1.60
N SER A 268 8.21 -23.17 -2.01
CA SER A 268 9.19 -22.51 -1.16
C SER A 268 8.70 -21.16 -0.62
N ARG A 269 8.19 -20.26 -1.47
CA ARG A 269 7.69 -18.94 -1.01
C ARG A 269 6.42 -19.04 -0.15
N LEU A 270 5.55 -20.00 -0.42
CA LEU A 270 4.35 -20.22 0.41
C LEU A 270 4.75 -20.69 1.80
N GLN A 271 5.65 -21.66 1.88
CA GLN A 271 6.19 -22.16 3.15
C GLN A 271 6.90 -21.05 3.93
N TYR A 272 7.84 -20.35 3.26
CA TYR A 272 8.59 -19.23 3.85
C TYR A 272 7.64 -18.18 4.42
N TRP A 273 6.66 -17.72 3.62
CA TRP A 273 5.75 -16.67 4.06
C TRP A 273 4.97 -17.10 5.31
N PHE A 274 4.46 -18.33 5.33
CA PHE A 274 3.75 -18.85 6.49
C PHE A 274 4.65 -18.86 7.74
N ASP A 275 5.82 -19.49 7.66
CA ASP A 275 6.75 -19.60 8.79
C ASP A 275 7.16 -18.21 9.31
N ALA A 276 7.44 -17.28 8.40
CA ALA A 276 7.78 -15.91 8.75
C ALA A 276 6.63 -15.15 9.43
N THR A 277 5.37 -15.44 9.10
CA THR A 277 4.23 -14.86 9.83
C THR A 277 4.06 -15.45 11.23
N GLU A 278 4.40 -16.73 11.42
CA GLU A 278 4.31 -17.42 12.72
C GLU A 278 5.41 -16.96 13.69
N GLU A 279 6.54 -16.45 13.21
CA GLU A 279 7.51 -15.72 14.04
C GLU A 279 6.89 -14.49 14.74
N TYR A 280 5.77 -13.99 14.25
CA TYR A 280 5.02 -12.86 14.81
C TYR A 280 3.59 -13.27 15.19
N ALA A 281 3.42 -14.46 15.79
CA ALA A 281 2.10 -15.05 16.05
C ALA A 281 1.11 -14.12 16.78
N LEU A 282 1.57 -13.34 17.76
CA LEU A 282 0.72 -12.36 18.46
C LEU A 282 0.05 -11.37 17.49
N GLN A 283 0.79 -10.89 16.49
CA GLN A 283 0.33 -9.94 15.50
C GLN A 283 -0.34 -10.64 14.31
N LEU A 284 0.26 -11.70 13.77
CA LEU A 284 -0.02 -12.16 12.41
C LEU A 284 -0.67 -13.53 12.30
N HIS A 285 -0.64 -14.37 13.35
CA HIS A 285 -1.25 -15.70 13.31
C HIS A 285 -2.77 -15.60 13.04
N GLU A 286 -3.24 -16.43 12.12
CA GLU A 286 -4.66 -16.50 11.74
C GLU A 286 -5.14 -17.90 11.37
N LEU A 287 -4.26 -18.81 10.91
CA LEU A 287 -4.60 -20.13 10.36
C LEU A 287 -3.49 -21.13 10.69
N ASP A 288 -3.81 -22.41 10.71
CA ASP A 288 -2.79 -23.47 10.70
C ASP A 288 -2.12 -23.63 9.31
N GLN A 289 -0.93 -24.24 9.32
CA GLN A 289 -0.11 -24.39 8.12
C GLN A 289 -0.79 -25.22 7.02
N PRO A 290 -1.35 -26.42 7.28
CA PRO A 290 -2.09 -27.17 6.27
C PRO A 290 -3.21 -26.37 5.61
N SER A 291 -4.01 -25.64 6.40
CA SER A 291 -5.10 -24.81 5.89
C SER A 291 -4.59 -23.70 4.97
N TYR A 292 -3.54 -22.99 5.37
CA TYR A 292 -2.94 -21.94 4.54
C TYR A 292 -2.36 -22.51 3.24
N LEU A 293 -1.50 -23.53 3.32
CA LEU A 293 -0.82 -24.07 2.13
C LEU A 293 -1.80 -24.69 1.14
N SER A 294 -2.81 -25.41 1.61
CA SER A 294 -3.85 -25.99 0.76
C SER A 294 -4.63 -24.91 0.00
N MET A 295 -5.10 -23.89 0.73
CA MET A 295 -5.81 -22.75 0.13
C MET A 295 -4.95 -22.02 -0.90
N LYS A 296 -3.71 -21.67 -0.54
CA LYS A 296 -2.86 -20.86 -1.42
C LYS A 296 -2.40 -21.61 -2.66
N LYS A 297 -2.17 -22.92 -2.59
CA LYS A 297 -1.87 -23.74 -3.77
C LYS A 297 -3.03 -23.74 -4.76
N ALA A 298 -4.26 -23.89 -4.28
CA ALA A 298 -5.45 -23.83 -5.12
C ALA A 298 -5.65 -22.43 -5.74
N GLU A 299 -5.44 -21.37 -4.95
CA GLU A 299 -5.53 -19.99 -5.44
C GLU A 299 -4.44 -19.67 -6.47
N TYR A 300 -3.22 -20.17 -6.28
CA TYR A 300 -2.13 -20.04 -7.26
C TYR A 300 -2.45 -20.77 -8.57
N GLN A 301 -2.90 -22.04 -8.50
CA GLN A 301 -3.30 -22.79 -9.69
C GLN A 301 -4.38 -22.07 -10.49
N ARG A 302 -5.34 -21.43 -9.80
CA ARG A 302 -6.37 -20.60 -10.43
C ARG A 302 -5.77 -19.41 -11.18
N GLN A 303 -4.74 -18.74 -10.65
CA GLN A 303 -4.06 -17.62 -11.31
C GLN A 303 -3.32 -18.03 -12.58
N GLN A 304 -2.80 -19.27 -12.63
CA GLN A 304 -2.12 -19.81 -13.81
C GLN A 304 -3.10 -20.24 -14.92
N GLY A 305 -4.40 -20.35 -14.60
CA GLY A 305 -5.45 -20.64 -15.56
C GLY A 305 -5.74 -19.48 -16.53
N VAL A 306 -6.59 -19.73 -17.53
CA VAL A 306 -7.02 -18.72 -18.51
C VAL A 306 -7.59 -17.49 -17.80
N PRO A 307 -7.24 -16.25 -18.21
CA PRO A 307 -7.73 -15.02 -17.60
C PRO A 307 -9.24 -15.05 -17.41
N VAL A 308 -9.70 -14.95 -16.16
CA VAL A 308 -11.12 -14.76 -15.88
C VAL A 308 -11.43 -13.32 -16.23
N THR A 309 -12.10 -13.10 -17.36
CA THR A 309 -12.68 -11.80 -17.70
C THR A 309 -13.73 -11.48 -16.64
N VAL A 310 -13.38 -10.61 -15.68
CA VAL A 310 -14.33 -10.05 -14.74
C VAL A 310 -15.23 -9.11 -15.56
N GLN A 311 -16.48 -9.53 -15.78
CA GLN A 311 -17.54 -8.67 -16.32
C GLN A 311 -18.05 -7.71 -15.24
#